data_AF-A0A2E5JX07-F1
#
_entry.id   AF-A0A2E5JX07-F1
#
_cell.length_a   1.000
_cell.length_b   1.000
_cell.length_c   1.000
_cell.angle_alpha   90.00
_cell.angle_beta   90.00
_cell.angle_gamma   90.00
#
_symmetry.space_group_name_H-M   'P 1'
#
loop_
_entity.id
_entity.type
_entity.pdbx_description
1 polymer ?
#
loop_
_entity_poly.entity_id
_entity_poly.type
_entity_poly.pdbx_seq_one_letter_code
_entity_poly.pdbx_strand_id
1 'polypeptide(L)'
;MTTKKDLAVAFMHNNLNQLTGFHNHVHGFFNDNLKDSQLSEEINQHQKNFLKREYEVNLPNQLRKSVFLMMFGHLEECLHLSWLASGEPIQLNKNEFGIAKYKPFVRDHLGFNLGSDSDWAYIQECQLIRNAIIHAAGRVSLLKKPHEVESLLKQRSDYFEMEHDRVYLTNTGISAFQKSIARFTERVERAI
;
A
#
# COMPACT_ATOMS: atom_id res chain seq x y z
N MET A 1 15.90 10.30 27.43
CA MET A 1 14.59 10.94 27.68
C MET A 1 13.85 10.94 26.35
N THR A 2 12.72 10.25 26.24
CA THR A 2 11.98 10.11 24.97
C THR A 2 11.29 11.43 24.61
N THR A 3 11.49 11.94 23.39
CA THR A 3 10.84 13.19 22.96
C THR A 3 9.43 12.95 22.43
N LYS A 4 8.62 14.02 22.32
CA LYS A 4 7.29 13.95 21.67
C LYS A 4 7.38 13.44 20.23
N LYS A 5 8.43 13.84 19.50
CA LYS A 5 8.70 13.39 18.12
C LYS A 5 9.01 11.88 18.08
N ASP A 6 9.79 11.38 19.04
CA ASP A 6 10.09 9.94 19.12
C ASP A 6 8.83 9.11 19.38
N LEU A 7 7.91 9.60 20.23
CA LEU A 7 6.61 8.96 20.43
C LEU A 7 5.76 8.97 19.16
N ALA A 8 5.70 10.11 18.45
CA ALA A 8 4.94 10.21 17.21
C ALA A 8 5.45 9.20 16.15
N VAL A 9 6.78 9.15 15.94
CA VAL A 9 7.41 8.17 15.05
C VAL A 9 7.10 6.73 15.49
N ALA A 10 7.21 6.43 16.78
CA ALA A 10 6.91 5.10 17.30
C ALA A 10 5.44 4.69 17.06
N PHE A 11 4.48 5.59 17.27
CA PHE A 11 3.07 5.31 17.00
C PHE A 11 2.77 5.12 15.51
N MET A 12 3.37 5.94 14.64
CA MET A 12 3.21 5.76 13.19
C MET A 12 3.75 4.40 12.73
N HIS A 13 4.97 4.05 13.15
CA HIS A 13 5.56 2.75 12.83
C HIS A 13 4.74 1.59 13.41
N ASN A 14 4.26 1.71 14.65
CA ASN A 14 3.39 0.71 15.25
C ASN A 14 2.13 0.52 14.39
N ASN A 15 1.41 1.59 14.05
CA ASN A 15 0.17 1.49 13.27
C ASN A 15 0.41 0.84 11.90
N LEU A 16 1.49 1.23 11.21
CA LEU A 16 1.87 0.61 9.94
C LEU A 16 2.25 -0.88 10.10
N ASN A 17 2.91 -1.25 11.19
CA ASN A 17 3.21 -2.65 11.51
C ASN A 17 1.95 -3.45 11.85
N GLN A 18 0.96 -2.84 12.50
CA GLN A 18 -0.33 -3.49 12.77
C GLN A 18 -1.10 -3.81 11.47
N LEU A 19 -0.96 -3.02 10.41
CA LEU A 19 -1.54 -3.37 9.09
C LEU A 19 -0.94 -4.68 8.54
N THR A 20 0.36 -4.89 8.72
CA THR A 20 1.03 -6.13 8.34
C THR A 20 0.69 -7.27 9.29
N GLY A 21 0.54 -6.99 10.59
CA GLY A 21 0.04 -7.94 11.58
C GLY A 21 -1.36 -8.45 11.22
N PHE A 22 -2.26 -7.55 10.85
CA PHE A 22 -3.60 -7.87 10.35
C PHE A 22 -3.54 -8.74 9.10
N HIS A 23 -2.72 -8.37 8.10
CA HIS A 23 -2.50 -9.20 6.91
C HIS A 23 -2.12 -10.63 7.29
N ASN A 24 -1.11 -10.79 8.14
CA ASN A 24 -0.60 -12.11 8.50
C ASN A 24 -1.60 -12.92 9.32
N HIS A 25 -2.35 -12.26 10.22
CA HIS A 25 -3.39 -12.90 11.00
C HIS A 25 -4.52 -13.47 10.11
N VAL A 26 -5.05 -12.64 9.20
CA VAL A 26 -6.13 -13.07 8.30
C VAL A 26 -5.64 -14.12 7.31
N HIS A 27 -4.40 -13.99 6.82
CA HIS A 27 -3.80 -15.03 5.97
C HIS A 27 -3.61 -16.36 6.72
N GLY A 28 -3.27 -16.31 8.02
CA GLY A 28 -3.25 -17.51 8.87
C GLY A 28 -4.61 -18.19 8.93
N PHE A 29 -5.68 -17.40 9.14
CA PHE A 29 -7.05 -17.92 9.10
C PHE A 29 -7.39 -18.59 7.75
N PHE A 30 -6.96 -18.02 6.61
CA PHE A 30 -7.17 -18.67 5.31
C PHE A 30 -6.46 -20.04 5.21
N ASN A 31 -5.23 -20.13 5.72
CA ASN A 31 -4.47 -21.38 5.71
C ASN A 31 -5.14 -22.47 6.57
N ASP A 32 -5.64 -22.09 7.75
CA ASP A 32 -6.32 -23.01 8.66
C ASP A 32 -7.62 -23.54 8.03
N ASN A 33 -8.47 -22.64 7.51
CA ASN A 33 -9.71 -23.04 6.83
C ASN A 33 -9.46 -23.88 5.58
N LEU A 34 -8.40 -23.59 4.83
CA LEU A 34 -8.01 -24.41 3.69
C LEU A 34 -7.69 -25.83 4.17
N LYS A 35 -6.81 -25.97 5.17
CA LYS A 35 -6.43 -27.28 5.71
C LYS A 35 -7.64 -28.07 6.18
N ASP A 36 -8.52 -27.44 6.95
CA ASP A 36 -9.72 -28.09 7.49
C ASP A 36 -10.68 -28.50 6.37
N SER A 37 -10.88 -27.64 5.36
CA SER A 37 -11.71 -27.97 4.20
C SER A 37 -11.19 -29.16 3.39
N GLN A 38 -9.86 -29.30 3.26
CA GLN A 38 -9.30 -30.41 2.50
C GLN A 38 -9.45 -31.75 3.24
N LEU A 39 -9.48 -31.73 4.57
CA LEU A 39 -9.65 -32.91 5.42
C LEU A 39 -11.12 -33.29 5.67
N SER A 40 -12.05 -32.36 5.48
CA SER A 40 -13.47 -32.60 5.72
C SER A 40 -14.05 -33.72 4.84
N GLU A 41 -14.82 -34.62 5.45
CA GLU A 41 -15.61 -35.66 4.75
C GLU A 41 -17.02 -35.15 4.36
N GLU A 42 -17.43 -34.00 4.90
CA GLU A 42 -18.77 -33.42 4.69
C GLU A 42 -18.92 -32.71 3.34
N ILE A 43 -17.80 -32.35 2.71
CA ILE A 43 -17.79 -31.65 1.42
C ILE A 43 -17.17 -32.52 0.32
N ASN A 44 -17.73 -32.40 -0.88
CA ASN A 44 -17.25 -33.17 -2.03
C ASN A 44 -15.99 -32.57 -2.67
N GLN A 45 -15.36 -33.32 -3.58
CA GLN A 45 -14.11 -32.90 -4.23
C GLN A 45 -14.24 -31.59 -5.02
N HIS A 46 -15.40 -31.32 -5.63
CA HIS A 46 -15.62 -30.07 -6.35
C HIS A 46 -15.59 -28.87 -5.40
N GLN A 47 -16.24 -28.97 -4.24
CA GLN A 47 -16.20 -27.94 -3.20
C GLN A 47 -14.78 -27.75 -2.65
N LYS A 48 -14.04 -28.84 -2.42
CA LYS A 48 -12.62 -28.78 -1.99
C LYS A 48 -11.76 -28.01 -2.99
N ASN A 49 -11.90 -28.28 -4.28
CA ASN A 49 -11.17 -27.59 -5.34
C ASN A 49 -11.53 -26.11 -5.41
N PHE A 50 -12.81 -25.77 -5.26
CA PHE A 50 -13.28 -24.39 -5.20
C PHE A 50 -12.65 -23.65 -4.02
N LEU A 51 -12.76 -24.20 -2.80
CA LEU A 51 -12.21 -23.58 -1.59
C LEU A 51 -10.69 -23.46 -1.67
N LYS A 52 -10.00 -24.44 -2.26
CA LYS A 52 -8.57 -24.35 -2.53
C LYS A 52 -8.22 -23.12 -3.37
N ARG A 53 -8.93 -22.90 -4.48
CA ARG A 53 -8.73 -21.72 -5.32
C ARG A 53 -9.03 -20.42 -4.56
N GLU A 54 -10.09 -20.41 -3.75
CA GLU A 54 -10.44 -19.22 -2.96
C GLU A 54 -9.36 -18.87 -1.94
N TYR A 55 -8.90 -19.85 -1.14
CA TYR A 55 -7.94 -19.61 -0.06
C TYR A 55 -6.48 -19.50 -0.52
N GLU A 56 -6.09 -20.09 -1.65
CA GLU A 56 -4.71 -19.97 -2.16
C GLU A 56 -4.51 -18.77 -3.09
N VAL A 57 -5.55 -18.34 -3.81
CA VAL A 57 -5.41 -17.34 -4.87
C VAL A 57 -6.31 -16.13 -4.64
N ASN A 58 -7.63 -16.32 -4.60
CA ASN A 58 -8.56 -15.18 -4.67
C ASN A 58 -8.54 -14.33 -3.40
N LEU A 59 -8.75 -14.93 -2.23
CA LEU A 59 -8.80 -14.22 -0.95
C LEU A 59 -7.44 -13.62 -0.56
N PRO A 60 -6.30 -14.32 -0.69
CA PRO A 60 -4.98 -13.69 -0.47
C PRO A 60 -4.74 -12.49 -1.38
N ASN A 61 -5.14 -12.57 -2.65
CA ASN A 61 -5.02 -11.44 -3.58
C ASN A 61 -5.87 -10.23 -3.15
N GLN A 62 -7.09 -10.46 -2.67
CA GLN A 62 -7.94 -9.37 -2.15
C GLN A 62 -7.37 -8.78 -0.86
N LEU A 63 -6.90 -9.63 0.06
CA LEU A 63 -6.29 -9.19 1.31
C LEU A 63 -5.07 -8.29 1.06
N ARG A 64 -4.19 -8.70 0.12
CA ARG A 64 -3.04 -7.90 -0.31
C ARG A 64 -3.44 -6.52 -0.83
N LYS A 65 -4.46 -6.45 -1.69
CA LYS A 65 -5.01 -5.19 -2.21
C LYS A 65 -5.57 -4.33 -1.08
N SER A 66 -6.36 -4.91 -0.17
CA SER A 66 -6.94 -4.20 0.97
C SER A 66 -5.86 -3.60 1.87
N VAL A 67 -4.85 -4.38 2.25
CA VAL A 67 -3.76 -3.93 3.12
C VAL A 67 -2.92 -2.84 2.43
N PHE A 68 -2.66 -2.98 1.13
CA PHE A 68 -2.00 -1.95 0.34
C PHE A 68 -2.77 -0.62 0.32
N LEU A 69 -4.10 -0.67 0.19
CA LEU A 69 -4.96 0.52 0.26
C LEU A 69 -4.98 1.13 1.67
N MET A 70 -5.00 0.30 2.73
CA MET A 70 -4.90 0.77 4.11
C MET A 70 -3.55 1.44 4.40
N MET A 71 -2.45 0.92 3.86
CA MET A 71 -1.13 1.55 3.96
C MET A 71 -1.10 2.93 3.29
N PHE A 72 -1.79 3.10 2.15
CA PHE A 72 -1.99 4.41 1.54
C PHE A 72 -2.80 5.37 2.42
N GLY A 73 -3.88 4.88 3.03
CA GLY A 73 -4.68 5.67 3.98
C GLY A 73 -3.83 6.15 5.16
N HIS A 74 -3.03 5.25 5.73
CA HIS A 74 -2.08 5.57 6.80
C HIS A 74 -1.05 6.63 6.36
N LEU A 75 -0.42 6.48 5.19
CA LEU A 75 0.51 7.48 4.65
C LEU A 75 -0.16 8.86 4.48
N GLU A 76 -1.36 8.91 3.89
CA GLU A 76 -2.08 10.17 3.66
C GLU A 76 -2.50 10.85 4.98
N GLU A 77 -2.82 10.08 6.00
CA GLU A 77 -3.12 10.57 7.35
C GLU A 77 -1.86 11.12 8.03
N CYS A 78 -0.74 10.39 8.01
CA CYS A 78 0.54 10.87 8.53
C CYS A 78 0.92 12.22 7.90
N LEU A 79 0.88 12.32 6.57
CA LEU A 79 1.20 13.58 5.88
C LEU A 79 0.23 14.71 6.24
N HIS A 80 -1.04 14.39 6.48
CA HIS A 80 -2.02 15.39 6.91
C HIS A 80 -1.73 15.92 8.31
N LEU A 81 -1.50 15.01 9.26
CA LEU A 81 -1.24 15.36 10.65
C LEU A 81 0.07 16.13 10.79
N SER A 82 1.11 15.73 10.04
CA SER A 82 2.36 16.46 9.92
C SER A 82 2.15 17.90 9.40
N TRP A 83 1.33 18.08 8.36
CA TRP A 83 0.97 19.40 7.83
C TRP A 83 0.20 20.26 8.84
N LEU A 84 -0.78 19.69 9.55
CA LEU A 84 -1.51 20.38 10.62
C LEU A 84 -0.60 20.77 11.79
N ALA A 85 0.27 19.86 12.22
CA ALA A 85 1.22 20.09 13.31
C ALA A 85 2.22 21.22 12.99
N SER A 86 2.49 21.44 11.71
CA SER A 86 3.32 22.55 11.21
C SER A 86 2.56 23.89 11.14
N GLY A 87 1.29 23.94 11.56
CA GLY A 87 0.46 25.14 11.50
C GLY A 87 -0.06 25.47 10.11
N GLU A 88 -0.26 24.45 9.26
CA GLU A 88 -0.76 24.61 7.88
C GLU A 88 0.06 25.61 7.04
N PRO A 89 1.39 25.46 6.99
CA PRO A 89 2.32 26.51 6.56
C PRO A 89 2.21 26.87 5.07
N ILE A 90 1.62 25.98 4.28
CA ILE A 90 1.36 26.16 2.86
C ILE A 90 0.03 25.50 2.52
N GLN A 91 -0.73 26.13 1.62
CA GLN A 91 -1.97 25.55 1.13
C GLN A 91 -1.69 24.28 0.32
N LEU A 92 -2.36 23.18 0.66
CA LEU A 92 -2.29 21.94 -0.11
C LEU A 92 -2.89 22.13 -1.52
N ASN A 93 -2.38 21.37 -2.49
CA ASN A 93 -2.85 21.49 -3.88
C ASN A 93 -4.25 20.87 -4.01
N LYS A 94 -5.27 21.73 -4.13
CA LYS A 94 -6.70 21.33 -4.23
C LYS A 94 -7.06 20.62 -5.54
N ASN A 95 -6.22 20.73 -6.58
CA ASN A 95 -6.46 20.09 -7.87
C ASN A 95 -5.83 18.70 -7.98
N GLU A 96 -5.08 18.28 -6.96
CA GLU A 96 -4.37 17.00 -6.91
C GLU A 96 -5.03 16.06 -5.88
N PHE A 97 -4.90 14.76 -6.12
CA PHE A 97 -5.47 13.72 -5.27
C PHE A 97 -4.38 12.87 -4.61
N GLY A 98 -4.77 12.20 -3.52
CA GLY A 98 -3.90 11.33 -2.75
C GLY A 98 -2.64 12.02 -2.24
N ILE A 99 -1.48 11.37 -2.36
CA ILE A 99 -0.20 11.90 -1.88
C ILE A 99 0.25 13.18 -2.62
N ALA A 100 -0.18 13.37 -3.88
CA ALA A 100 0.30 14.45 -4.72
C ALA A 100 -0.08 15.84 -4.17
N LYS A 101 -1.21 15.92 -3.44
CA LYS A 101 -1.67 17.15 -2.80
C LYS A 101 -0.71 17.70 -1.75
N TYR A 102 0.12 16.83 -1.14
CA TYR A 102 1.11 17.18 -0.12
C TYR A 102 2.49 17.54 -0.69
N LYS A 103 2.70 17.43 -2.02
CA LYS A 103 3.99 17.77 -2.65
C LYS A 103 4.49 19.17 -2.28
N PRO A 104 3.66 20.25 -2.31
CA PRO A 104 4.13 21.58 -1.93
C PRO A 104 4.60 21.64 -0.48
N PHE A 105 3.87 21.01 0.45
CA PHE A 105 4.28 20.91 1.85
C PHE A 105 5.64 20.23 2.00
N VAL A 106 5.82 19.05 1.40
CA VAL A 106 7.07 18.30 1.57
C VAL A 106 8.26 18.97 0.86
N ARG A 107 8.05 19.51 -0.34
CA ARG A 107 9.13 20.13 -1.12
C ARG A 107 9.46 21.55 -0.65
N ASP A 108 8.45 22.41 -0.54
CA ASP A 108 8.65 23.86 -0.38
C ASP A 108 8.77 24.27 1.09
N HIS A 109 8.08 23.56 2.00
CA HIS A 109 8.16 23.84 3.43
C HIS A 109 9.23 22.99 4.14
N LEU A 110 9.23 21.66 3.93
CA LEU A 110 10.23 20.78 4.56
C LEU A 110 11.57 20.71 3.81
N GLY A 111 11.64 21.25 2.59
CA GLY A 111 12.88 21.34 1.81
C GLY A 111 13.35 20.03 1.19
N PHE A 112 12.48 19.03 1.02
CA PHE A 112 12.89 17.73 0.51
C PHE A 112 13.08 17.78 -1.01
N ASN A 113 14.19 17.21 -1.50
CA ASN A 113 14.40 16.98 -2.92
C ASN A 113 13.69 15.69 -3.38
N LEU A 114 12.39 15.82 -3.66
CA LEU A 114 11.54 14.71 -4.10
C LEU A 114 11.97 14.09 -5.44
N GLY A 115 12.74 14.80 -6.27
CA GLY A 115 13.21 14.28 -7.57
C GLY A 115 14.31 13.22 -7.43
N SER A 116 15.05 13.22 -6.33
CA SER A 116 16.10 12.24 -6.01
C SER A 116 15.73 11.27 -4.90
N ASP A 117 14.52 11.40 -4.34
CA ASP A 117 14.08 10.61 -3.20
C ASP A 117 13.50 9.27 -3.67
N SER A 118 14.22 8.18 -3.39
CA SER A 118 13.85 6.84 -3.85
C SER A 118 12.61 6.28 -3.15
N ASP A 119 12.38 6.61 -1.87
CA ASP A 119 11.15 6.21 -1.17
C ASP A 119 9.95 6.91 -1.79
N TRP A 120 10.06 8.22 -2.01
CA TRP A 120 9.00 9.00 -2.63
C TRP A 120 8.72 8.54 -4.07
N ALA A 121 9.75 8.31 -4.88
CA ALA A 121 9.62 7.80 -6.23
C ALA A 121 8.86 6.47 -6.25
N TYR A 122 9.22 5.53 -5.36
CA TYR A 122 8.52 4.26 -5.27
C TYR A 122 7.07 4.41 -4.76
N ILE A 123 6.81 5.29 -3.80
CA ILE A 123 5.45 5.62 -3.37
C ILE A 123 4.62 6.19 -4.54
N GLN A 124 5.21 7.01 -5.41
CA GLN A 124 4.54 7.51 -6.62
C GLN A 124 4.24 6.39 -7.63
N GLU A 125 5.16 5.44 -7.82
CA GLU A 125 4.91 4.24 -8.62
C GLU A 125 3.73 3.43 -8.04
N CYS A 126 3.72 3.19 -6.73
CA CYS A 126 2.60 2.55 -6.03
C CYS A 126 1.28 3.31 -6.20
N GLN A 127 1.29 4.65 -6.31
CA GLN A 127 0.06 5.44 -6.53
C GLN A 127 -0.57 5.13 -7.89
N LEU A 128 0.22 4.84 -8.93
CA LEU A 128 -0.30 4.39 -10.23
C LEU A 128 -1.04 3.06 -10.09
N ILE A 129 -0.47 2.12 -9.35
CA ILE A 129 -1.05 0.80 -9.05
C ILE A 129 -2.33 0.94 -8.21
N ARG A 130 -2.32 1.80 -7.18
CA ARG A 130 -3.51 2.12 -6.38
C ARG A 130 -4.63 2.65 -7.26
N ASN A 131 -4.34 3.63 -8.11
CA ASN A 131 -5.33 4.23 -8.98
C ASN A 131 -5.94 3.17 -9.92
N ALA A 132 -5.13 2.24 -10.43
CA ALA A 132 -5.64 1.13 -11.22
C ALA A 132 -6.56 0.21 -10.42
N ILE A 133 -6.19 -0.13 -9.19
CA ILE A 133 -7.01 -0.95 -8.29
C ILE A 133 -8.36 -0.28 -7.99
N ILE A 134 -8.35 0.99 -7.60
CA ILE A 134 -9.58 1.71 -7.18
C ILE A 134 -10.50 1.99 -8.36
N HIS A 135 -9.97 2.49 -9.48
CA HIS A 135 -10.80 3.04 -10.56
C HIS A 135 -11.17 2.01 -11.63
N ALA A 136 -10.40 0.93 -11.75
CA ALA A 136 -10.60 -0.08 -12.78
C ALA A 136 -10.64 -1.52 -12.23
N ALA A 137 -10.78 -1.69 -10.92
CA ALA A 137 -10.66 -3.00 -10.25
C ALA A 137 -9.34 -3.73 -10.63
N GLY A 138 -8.29 -2.95 -10.89
CA GLY A 138 -6.97 -3.42 -11.34
C GLY A 138 -6.88 -3.75 -12.82
N ARG A 139 -7.95 -3.61 -13.63
CA ARG A 139 -7.93 -3.89 -15.07
C ARG A 139 -7.13 -2.81 -15.80
N VAL A 140 -6.02 -3.20 -16.42
CA VAL A 140 -5.12 -2.27 -17.09
C VAL A 140 -5.77 -1.70 -18.34
N SER A 141 -6.47 -2.54 -19.11
CA SER A 141 -7.20 -2.14 -20.33
C SER A 141 -8.23 -1.04 -20.15
N LEU A 142 -8.75 -0.83 -18.93
CA LEU A 142 -9.78 0.17 -18.62
C LEU A 142 -9.19 1.50 -18.11
N LEU A 143 -7.87 1.62 -17.98
CA LEU A 143 -7.23 2.83 -17.50
C LEU A 143 -7.21 3.92 -18.58
N LYS A 144 -7.23 5.18 -18.15
CA LYS A 144 -7.03 6.33 -19.05
C LYS A 144 -5.64 6.30 -19.71
N LYS A 145 -4.64 5.74 -19.02
CA LYS A 145 -3.26 5.67 -19.46
C LYS A 145 -2.66 4.27 -19.19
N PRO A 146 -3.07 3.25 -19.95
CA PRO A 146 -2.66 1.86 -19.70
C PRO A 146 -1.15 1.67 -19.80
N HIS A 147 -0.50 2.30 -20.79
CA HIS A 147 0.93 2.16 -21.06
C HIS A 147 1.84 2.60 -19.90
N GLU A 148 1.43 3.57 -19.08
CA GLU A 148 2.20 3.98 -17.89
C GLU A 148 2.26 2.82 -16.87
N VAL A 149 1.14 2.13 -16.66
CA VAL A 149 1.06 0.98 -15.77
C VAL A 149 1.74 -0.24 -16.38
N GLU A 150 1.56 -0.52 -17.68
CA GLU A 150 2.25 -1.61 -18.37
C GLU A 150 3.77 -1.47 -18.32
N SER A 151 4.29 -0.25 -18.52
CA SER A 151 5.72 0.02 -18.42
C SER A 151 6.22 -0.21 -17.00
N LEU A 152 5.48 0.25 -15.98
CA LEU A 152 5.82 0.03 -14.58
C LEU A 152 5.86 -1.46 -14.23
N LEU A 153 4.84 -2.22 -14.65
CA LEU A 153 4.76 -3.67 -14.43
C LEU A 153 5.96 -4.42 -15.02
N LYS A 154 6.43 -4.01 -16.20
CA LYS A 154 7.64 -4.58 -16.83
C LYS A 154 8.93 -4.22 -16.09
N GLN A 155 9.02 -2.97 -15.60
CA GLN A 155 10.23 -2.48 -14.90
C GLN A 155 10.33 -2.98 -13.46
N ARG A 156 9.20 -3.33 -12.83
CA ARG A 156 9.09 -3.71 -11.42
C ARG A 156 8.39 -5.06 -11.25
N SER A 157 8.76 -6.05 -12.07
CA SER A 157 8.16 -7.39 -12.07
C SER A 157 8.27 -8.11 -10.72
N ASP A 158 9.27 -7.77 -9.90
CA ASP A 158 9.43 -8.35 -8.56
C ASP A 158 8.40 -7.82 -7.55
N TYR A 159 7.78 -6.66 -7.84
CA TYR A 159 6.88 -5.94 -6.93
C TYR A 159 5.43 -5.99 -7.39
N PHE A 160 5.21 -6.03 -8.70
CA PHE A 160 3.89 -6.02 -9.30
C PHE A 160 3.79 -7.08 -10.39
N GLU A 161 2.64 -7.74 -10.46
CA GLU A 161 2.34 -8.78 -11.43
C GLU A 161 1.09 -8.41 -12.23
N MET A 162 0.95 -9.00 -13.41
CA MET A 162 -0.25 -8.90 -14.23
C MET A 162 -0.75 -10.28 -14.60
N GLU A 163 -2.01 -10.57 -14.27
CA GLU A 163 -2.67 -11.82 -14.62
C GLU A 163 -4.06 -11.50 -15.17
N HIS A 164 -4.41 -12.04 -16.34
CA HIS A 164 -5.72 -11.84 -16.96
C HIS A 164 -6.15 -10.35 -17.02
N ASP A 165 -5.27 -9.47 -17.51
CA ASP A 165 -5.46 -8.00 -17.58
C ASP A 165 -5.54 -7.27 -16.22
N ARG A 166 -5.35 -7.98 -15.10
CA ARG A 166 -5.44 -7.38 -13.76
C ARG A 166 -4.08 -7.27 -13.10
N VAL A 167 -3.86 -6.13 -12.46
CA VAL A 167 -2.70 -5.89 -11.61
C VAL A 167 -2.84 -6.59 -10.25
N TYR A 168 -1.74 -7.17 -9.82
CA TYR A 168 -1.54 -7.78 -8.51
C TYR A 168 -0.26 -7.27 -7.87
N LEU A 169 -0.23 -7.34 -6.53
CA LEU A 169 0.90 -6.95 -5.70
C LEU A 169 1.59 -8.21 -5.19
N THR A 170 2.90 -8.28 -5.30
CA THR A 170 3.67 -9.36 -4.67
C THR A 170 3.87 -9.07 -3.18
N ASN A 171 4.24 -10.10 -2.42
CA ASN A 171 4.60 -9.91 -1.01
C ASN A 171 5.83 -8.99 -0.88
N THR A 172 6.78 -9.11 -1.81
CA THR A 172 7.96 -8.25 -1.91
C THR A 172 7.55 -6.79 -2.15
N GLY A 173 6.63 -6.55 -3.08
CA GLY A 173 6.13 -5.22 -3.40
C GLY A 173 5.44 -4.54 -2.22
N ILE A 174 4.59 -5.27 -1.48
CA ILE A 174 3.93 -4.76 -0.27
C ILE A 174 4.95 -4.46 0.83
N SER A 175 5.90 -5.36 1.08
CA SER A 175 6.94 -5.13 2.08
C SER A 175 7.82 -3.93 1.74
N ALA A 176 8.19 -3.78 0.46
CA ALA A 176 8.94 -2.62 -0.01
C ALA A 176 8.14 -1.32 0.17
N PHE A 177 6.81 -1.37 -0.04
CA PHE A 177 5.94 -0.20 0.09
C PHE A 177 5.81 0.22 1.56
N GLN A 178 5.57 -0.74 2.46
CA GLN A 178 5.56 -0.52 3.90
C GLN A 178 6.86 0.15 4.37
N LYS A 179 8.02 -0.38 3.96
CA LYS A 179 9.33 0.20 4.33
C LYS A 179 9.51 1.62 3.80
N SER A 180 9.07 1.86 2.57
CA SER A 180 9.18 3.19 1.95
C SER A 180 8.30 4.21 2.67
N ILE A 181 7.07 3.83 3.06
CA ILE A 181 6.21 4.67 3.92
C ILE A 181 6.91 4.94 5.24
N ALA A 182 7.35 3.91 5.96
CA ALA A 182 7.94 4.05 7.29
C ALA A 182 9.14 5.01 7.30
N ARG A 183 10.05 4.87 6.32
CA ARG A 183 11.23 5.73 6.17
C ARG A 183 10.86 7.14 5.77
N PHE A 184 9.91 7.30 4.84
CA PHE A 184 9.51 8.60 4.36
C PHE A 184 8.77 9.41 5.42
N THR A 185 7.76 8.83 6.09
CA THR A 185 6.99 9.52 7.13
C THR A 185 7.81 9.82 8.37
N GLU A 186 8.77 8.95 8.74
CA GLU A 186 9.71 9.26 9.80
C GLU A 186 10.57 10.49 9.46
N ARG A 187 11.11 10.57 8.23
CA ARG A 187 11.87 11.74 7.80
C ARG A 187 11.02 13.01 7.84
N VAL A 188 9.79 12.94 7.37
CA VAL A 188 8.83 14.07 7.42
C VAL A 188 8.59 14.51 8.86
N GLU A 189 8.25 13.60 9.76
CA GLU A 189 7.93 13.92 11.16
C GLU A 189 9.15 14.45 11.93
N ARG A 190 10.37 14.02 11.58
CA ARG A 190 11.59 14.57 12.17
C ARG A 190 11.91 15.97 11.68
N ALA A 191 11.42 16.36 10.51
CA ALA A 191 11.66 17.68 9.90
C ALA A 191 10.72 18.79 10.41
N ILE A 192 9.62 18.42 11.08
CA ILE A 192 8.68 19.31 11.77
C ILE A 192 9.12 19.41 13.22
#